data_AF-M3CA25-F1
#
_entry.id   AF-M3CA25-F1
#
_cell.length_a   1.000
_cell.length_b   1.000
_cell.length_c   1.000
_cell.angle_alpha   90.00
_cell.angle_beta   90.00
_cell.angle_gamma   90.00
#
_symmetry.space_group_name_H-M   'P 1'
#
loop_
_entity.id
_entity.type
_entity.pdbx_description
1 polymer ?
#
loop_
_entity_poly.entity_id
_entity_poly.type
_entity_poly.pdbx_seq_one_letter_code
_entity_poly.pdbx_strand_id
1 'polypeptide(L)'
;MKDQLTDALYGLGWGAVKRLPEPVATRLGRGIADAAWRRRGKGVLRLEANLARVVPDASPARLARLSREGMRSYMRYWMESFRLPAWSRERIRAGFAPEGLHHLEKALADGRGVILALPHMGNYDLAGAWVTTRLGVPFTTVAERLKPESLYDRFVAYREGLGMEVLPHAGGTAFGVLSRRLRAGGLVCLVADRDLSAHGIEVSFFGEAAKMPGGPARLAVQTGAVLLPVTLWYDRSPVLQGRVHPPVEVPETGTRPEKAAVMTQALADAFASGIAEHPQDWHMLQRLWLADLAPTGGDLRPGGDPRAGGDPRPGGAAGTDGGAGPEVGSPTEAGSRADGGVGADAGAGVDAGTRSDAGSLSDGDPRSDGGSSSDGGPRSDGGPRSGGGPSTGPGADSGPGADSGPGADSGPGTDSGPGSRSDVGPGTEAP
;
A
#
# COMPACT_ATOMS: atom_id res chain seq x y z
N MET A 1 27.69 10.38 -6.82
CA MET A 1 28.20 9.10 -7.35
C MET A 1 27.22 7.95 -7.17
N LYS A 2 26.87 7.50 -5.95
CA LYS A 2 25.86 6.42 -5.75
C LYS A 2 24.54 6.71 -6.48
N ASP A 3 23.99 7.90 -6.27
CA ASP A 3 22.69 8.32 -6.80
C ASP A 3 22.68 8.34 -8.34
N GLN A 4 23.81 8.73 -8.95
CA GLN A 4 24.04 8.72 -10.40
C GLN A 4 24.15 7.29 -10.95
N LEU A 5 24.75 6.36 -10.19
CA LEU A 5 24.77 4.94 -10.56
C LEU A 5 23.37 4.31 -10.46
N THR A 6 22.60 4.66 -9.43
CA THR A 6 21.19 4.25 -9.28
C THR A 6 20.36 4.77 -10.44
N ASP A 7 20.44 6.07 -10.75
CA ASP A 7 19.74 6.68 -11.89
C ASP A 7 20.15 6.05 -13.23
N ALA A 8 21.44 5.77 -13.43
CA ALA A 8 21.93 5.09 -14.63
C ALA A 8 21.43 3.64 -14.73
N LEU A 9 21.39 2.89 -13.63
CA LEU A 9 20.85 1.52 -13.61
C LEU A 9 19.35 1.49 -13.92
N TYR A 10 18.56 2.41 -13.35
CA TYR A 10 17.15 2.56 -13.70
C TYR A 10 16.96 3.02 -15.15
N GLY A 11 17.78 3.96 -15.63
CA GLY A 11 17.78 4.42 -17.03
C GLY A 11 18.12 3.30 -18.02
N LEU A 12 19.07 2.43 -17.69
CA LEU A 12 19.40 1.23 -18.47
C LEU A 12 18.25 0.20 -18.43
N GLY A 13 17.61 0.00 -17.27
CA GLY A 13 16.39 -0.80 -17.16
C GLY A 13 15.29 -0.29 -18.11
N TRP A 14 14.95 0.99 -17.99
CA TRP A 14 13.93 1.67 -18.79
C TRP A 14 14.28 1.82 -20.28
N GLY A 15 15.58 1.80 -20.62
CA GLY A 15 16.08 1.93 -21.98
C GLY A 15 16.19 0.60 -22.72
N ALA A 16 16.66 -0.45 -22.04
CA ALA A 16 17.02 -1.73 -22.63
C ALA A 16 16.00 -2.85 -22.37
N VAL A 17 15.48 -3.00 -21.14
CA VAL A 17 14.60 -4.15 -20.79
C VAL A 17 13.29 -4.10 -21.58
N LYS A 18 12.76 -2.91 -21.87
CA LYS A 18 11.60 -2.71 -22.76
C LYS A 18 11.79 -3.23 -24.20
N ARG A 19 13.04 -3.40 -24.64
CA ARG A 19 13.39 -3.91 -25.98
C ARG A 19 13.68 -5.42 -25.99
N LEU A 20 13.75 -6.07 -24.84
CA LEU A 20 14.05 -7.50 -24.75
C LEU A 20 12.80 -8.35 -25.07
N PRO A 21 12.94 -9.41 -25.91
CA PRO A 21 11.90 -10.43 -26.05
C PRO A 21 11.55 -11.04 -24.69
N GLU A 22 10.28 -11.35 -24.47
CA GLU A 22 9.77 -11.75 -23.15
C GLU A 22 10.54 -12.90 -22.49
N PRO A 23 10.84 -14.03 -23.18
CA PRO A 23 11.56 -15.13 -22.57
C PRO A 23 13.01 -14.77 -22.20
N VAL A 24 13.57 -13.71 -22.78
CA VAL A 24 14.90 -13.18 -22.43
C VAL A 24 14.79 -12.33 -21.17
N ALA A 25 13.82 -11.41 -21.09
CA ALA A 25 13.58 -10.59 -19.91
C ALA A 25 13.25 -11.45 -18.67
N THR A 26 12.37 -12.45 -18.80
CA THR A 26 12.02 -13.37 -17.70
C THR A 26 13.22 -14.22 -17.24
N ARG A 27 14.08 -14.68 -18.17
CA ARG A 27 15.30 -15.43 -17.82
C ARG A 27 16.33 -14.52 -17.14
N LEU A 28 16.52 -13.31 -17.65
CA LEU A 28 17.41 -12.29 -17.06
C LEU A 28 16.97 -11.95 -15.62
N GLY A 29 15.68 -11.65 -15.42
CA GLY A 29 15.12 -11.39 -14.10
C GLY A 29 15.31 -12.56 -13.13
N ARG A 30 14.99 -13.79 -13.54
CA ARG A 30 15.23 -14.99 -12.71
C ARG A 30 16.72 -15.19 -12.38
N GLY A 31 17.62 -14.88 -13.31
CA GLY A 31 19.07 -14.93 -13.09
C GLY A 31 19.58 -13.89 -12.09
N ILE A 32 19.13 -12.64 -12.21
CA ILE A 32 19.45 -11.55 -11.28
C ILE A 32 18.90 -11.87 -9.88
N ALA A 33 17.64 -12.32 -9.78
CA ALA A 33 17.01 -12.72 -8.53
C ALA A 33 17.78 -13.85 -7.82
N ASP A 34 18.09 -14.94 -8.54
CA ASP A 34 18.86 -16.06 -8.01
C ASP A 34 20.28 -15.65 -7.58
N ALA A 35 20.91 -14.69 -8.27
CA ALA A 35 22.23 -14.17 -7.93
C ALA A 35 22.19 -13.24 -6.70
N ALA A 36 21.18 -12.38 -6.58
CA ALA A 36 20.97 -11.53 -5.41
C ALA A 36 20.63 -12.36 -4.17
N TRP A 37 19.75 -13.35 -4.31
CA TRP A 37 19.39 -14.30 -3.26
C TRP A 37 20.62 -15.09 -2.77
N ARG A 38 21.43 -15.68 -3.66
CA ARG A 38 22.67 -16.40 -3.29
C ARG A 38 23.67 -15.54 -2.51
N ARG A 39 23.67 -14.22 -2.70
CA ARG A 39 24.53 -13.29 -1.96
C ARG A 39 24.03 -12.97 -0.54
N ARG A 40 22.78 -13.35 -0.19
CA ARG A 40 22.08 -13.05 1.08
C ARG A 40 22.40 -11.65 1.64
N GLY A 41 22.28 -10.63 0.78
CA GLY A 41 22.44 -9.24 1.17
C GLY A 41 21.33 -8.75 2.11
N LYS A 42 21.46 -7.54 2.67
CA LYS A 42 20.55 -6.98 3.69
C LYS A 42 19.06 -7.09 3.34
N GLY A 43 18.67 -6.80 2.08
CA GLY A 43 17.28 -6.95 1.62
C GLY A 43 16.77 -8.40 1.63
N VAL A 44 17.62 -9.39 1.33
CA VAL A 44 17.27 -10.82 1.37
C VAL A 44 17.11 -11.30 2.81
N LEU A 45 18.01 -10.90 3.71
CA LEU A 45 17.93 -11.23 5.14
C LEU A 45 16.70 -10.59 5.80
N ARG A 46 16.32 -9.38 5.41
CA ARG A 46 15.06 -8.73 5.82
C ARG A 46 13.84 -9.48 5.29
N LEU A 47 13.83 -9.83 3.99
CA LEU A 47 12.76 -10.64 3.42
C LEU A 47 12.61 -11.98 4.16
N GLU A 48 13.72 -12.64 4.53
CA GLU A 48 13.70 -13.87 5.33
C GLU A 48 13.15 -13.65 6.75
N ALA A 49 13.56 -12.58 7.45
CA ALA A 49 13.02 -12.24 8.77
C ALA A 49 11.53 -11.86 8.73
N ASN A 50 11.09 -11.20 7.65
CA ASN A 50 9.69 -10.82 7.45
C ASN A 50 8.82 -12.04 7.11
N LEU A 51 9.29 -12.90 6.20
CA LEU A 51 8.61 -14.15 5.84
C LEU A 51 8.50 -15.11 7.03
N ALA A 52 9.47 -15.13 7.94
CA ALA A 52 9.42 -15.97 9.15
C ALA A 52 8.21 -15.66 10.05
N ARG A 53 7.71 -14.42 10.06
CA ARG A 53 6.48 -14.03 10.79
C ARG A 53 5.21 -14.40 10.04
N VAL A 54 5.25 -14.37 8.71
CA VAL A 54 4.12 -14.77 7.83
C VAL A 54 3.93 -16.29 7.81
N VAL A 55 5.02 -17.07 7.93
CA VAL A 55 4.99 -18.54 7.98
C VAL A 55 5.83 -19.07 9.15
N PRO A 56 5.35 -18.95 10.42
CA PRO A 56 6.13 -19.31 11.61
C PRO A 56 6.59 -20.78 11.62
N ASP A 57 5.79 -21.71 11.11
CA ASP A 57 6.15 -23.14 10.98
C ASP A 57 7.08 -23.42 9.77
N ALA A 58 7.81 -22.42 9.26
CA ALA A 58 8.74 -22.62 8.17
C ALA A 58 10.11 -23.09 8.67
N SER A 59 10.43 -24.36 8.41
CA SER A 59 11.79 -24.86 8.54
C SER A 59 12.78 -24.00 7.72
N PRO A 60 14.07 -23.90 8.11
CA PRO A 60 15.04 -23.06 7.41
C PRO A 60 15.12 -23.33 5.89
N ALA A 61 14.91 -24.58 5.46
CA ALA A 61 14.85 -24.96 4.05
C ALA A 61 13.57 -24.48 3.34
N ARG A 62 12.41 -24.45 4.02
CA ARG A 62 11.17 -23.83 3.50
C ARG A 62 11.33 -22.33 3.37
N LEU A 63 11.88 -21.67 4.40
CA LEU A 63 12.10 -20.22 4.41
C LEU A 63 13.09 -19.78 3.32
N ALA A 64 14.21 -20.49 3.17
CA ALA A 64 15.21 -20.21 2.12
C ALA A 64 14.68 -20.44 0.69
N ARG A 65 13.77 -21.42 0.50
CA ARG A 65 13.06 -21.58 -0.78
C ARG A 65 12.11 -20.41 -1.03
N LEU A 66 11.32 -20.04 -0.03
CA LEU A 66 10.32 -18.98 -0.12
C LEU A 66 10.96 -17.60 -0.35
N SER A 67 12.10 -17.30 0.28
CA SER A 67 12.84 -16.06 0.03
C SER A 67 13.44 -16.00 -1.38
N ARG A 68 13.85 -17.15 -1.95
CA ARG A 68 14.27 -17.23 -3.36
C ARG A 68 13.10 -16.99 -4.31
N GLU A 69 11.95 -17.56 -4.01
CA GLU A 69 10.70 -17.35 -4.78
C GLU A 69 10.25 -15.89 -4.68
N GLY A 70 10.36 -15.25 -3.51
CA GLY A 70 10.07 -13.84 -3.33
C GLY A 70 11.03 -12.89 -4.05
N MET A 71 12.34 -13.17 -4.03
CA MET A 71 13.31 -12.43 -4.84
C MET A 71 13.01 -12.55 -6.35
N ARG A 72 12.45 -13.68 -6.80
CA ARG A 72 12.02 -13.88 -8.20
C ARG A 72 10.71 -13.16 -8.51
N SER A 73 9.77 -13.09 -7.57
CA SER A 73 8.52 -12.31 -7.69
C SER A 73 8.80 -10.81 -7.75
N TYR A 74 9.62 -10.30 -6.85
CA TYR A 74 10.08 -8.90 -6.83
C TYR A 74 10.78 -8.51 -8.14
N MET A 75 11.60 -9.40 -8.69
CA MET A 75 12.24 -9.16 -9.99
C MET A 75 11.30 -9.38 -11.19
N ARG A 76 10.20 -10.16 -11.05
CA ARG A 76 9.11 -10.23 -12.04
C ARG A 76 8.42 -8.87 -12.14
N TYR A 77 8.06 -8.26 -11.01
CA TYR A 77 7.49 -6.91 -10.95
C TYR A 77 8.35 -5.90 -11.71
N TRP A 78 9.64 -5.76 -11.37
CA TRP A 78 10.53 -4.83 -12.08
C TRP A 78 10.65 -5.10 -13.58
N MET A 79 10.78 -6.36 -13.98
CA MET A 79 10.90 -6.76 -15.40
C MET A 79 9.59 -6.56 -16.18
N GLU A 80 8.44 -6.62 -15.51
CA GLU A 80 7.14 -6.25 -16.10
C GLU A 80 6.96 -4.74 -16.17
N SER A 81 7.15 -4.00 -15.08
CA SER A 81 7.01 -2.52 -15.04
C SER A 81 7.94 -1.80 -16.04
N PHE A 82 9.19 -2.25 -16.21
CA PHE A 82 10.07 -1.70 -17.24
C PHE A 82 9.59 -1.98 -18.68
N ARG A 83 8.74 -3.00 -18.89
CA ARG A 83 8.21 -3.40 -20.21
C ARG A 83 6.78 -2.92 -20.45
N LEU A 84 6.03 -2.62 -19.39
CA LEU A 84 4.60 -2.25 -19.43
C LEU A 84 4.29 -1.06 -20.36
N PRO A 85 5.12 0.01 -20.48
CA PRO A 85 4.92 1.08 -21.45
C PRO A 85 5.04 0.66 -22.94
N ALA A 86 5.50 -0.56 -23.21
CA ALA A 86 5.58 -1.15 -24.55
C ALA A 86 4.55 -2.29 -24.76
N TRP A 87 3.62 -2.50 -23.82
CA TRP A 87 2.53 -3.47 -23.98
C TRP A 87 1.37 -2.86 -24.76
N SER A 88 0.69 -3.64 -25.60
CA SER A 88 -0.53 -3.18 -26.27
C SER A 88 -1.68 -3.01 -25.27
N ARG A 89 -2.62 -2.10 -25.57
CA ARG A 89 -3.82 -1.90 -24.73
C ARG A 89 -4.66 -3.18 -24.59
N GLU A 90 -4.66 -4.03 -25.60
CA GLU A 90 -5.26 -5.37 -25.57
C GLU A 90 -4.55 -6.30 -24.59
N ARG A 91 -3.21 -6.38 -24.64
CA ARG A 91 -2.43 -7.15 -23.67
C ARG A 91 -2.67 -6.66 -22.24
N ILE A 92 -2.73 -5.36 -22.01
CA ILE A 92 -3.01 -4.78 -20.69
C ILE A 92 -4.42 -5.21 -20.23
N ARG A 93 -5.44 -5.14 -21.09
CA ARG A 93 -6.82 -5.60 -20.80
C ARG A 93 -6.93 -7.06 -20.40
N ALA A 94 -6.12 -7.92 -21.02
CA ALA A 94 -6.06 -9.35 -20.72
C ALA A 94 -5.03 -9.71 -19.62
N GLY A 95 -4.24 -8.75 -19.14
CA GLY A 95 -3.06 -8.99 -18.30
C GLY A 95 -3.32 -9.15 -16.81
N PHE A 96 -4.55 -8.99 -16.34
CA PHE A 96 -4.94 -9.07 -14.93
C PHE A 96 -6.35 -9.67 -14.80
N ALA A 97 -6.51 -10.59 -13.85
CA ALA A 97 -7.76 -11.26 -13.51
C ALA A 97 -8.09 -11.07 -12.02
N PRO A 98 -8.85 -10.02 -11.64
CA PRO A 98 -9.25 -9.79 -10.26
C PRO A 98 -10.50 -10.61 -9.86
N GLU A 99 -10.36 -11.41 -8.80
CA GLU A 99 -11.47 -11.86 -7.96
C GLU A 99 -12.15 -10.66 -7.27
N GLY A 100 -13.43 -10.79 -6.92
CA GLY A 100 -14.15 -9.78 -6.14
C GLY A 100 -14.45 -8.45 -6.86
N LEU A 101 -14.15 -8.34 -8.16
CA LEU A 101 -14.28 -7.11 -8.97
C LEU A 101 -15.63 -6.38 -8.81
N HIS A 102 -16.72 -7.13 -8.62
CA HIS A 102 -18.07 -6.61 -8.37
C HIS A 102 -18.16 -5.62 -7.19
N HIS A 103 -17.28 -5.72 -6.18
CA HIS A 103 -17.19 -4.74 -5.09
C HIS A 103 -16.72 -3.36 -5.61
N LEU A 104 -15.72 -3.33 -6.50
CA LEU A 104 -15.24 -2.10 -7.14
C LEU A 104 -16.27 -1.55 -8.14
N GLU A 105 -16.87 -2.42 -8.97
CA GLU A 105 -17.88 -2.00 -9.94
C GLU A 105 -19.10 -1.39 -9.25
N LYS A 106 -19.58 -2.00 -8.15
CA LYS A 106 -20.63 -1.41 -7.29
C LYS A 106 -20.18 -0.09 -6.66
N ALA A 107 -18.98 -0.04 -6.06
CA ALA A 107 -18.51 1.16 -5.38
C ALA A 107 -18.32 2.37 -6.33
N LEU A 108 -17.95 2.13 -7.58
CA LEU A 108 -17.92 3.13 -8.64
C LEU A 108 -19.33 3.57 -9.05
N ALA A 109 -20.26 2.62 -9.22
CA ALA A 109 -21.66 2.92 -9.56
C ALA A 109 -22.41 3.66 -8.43
N ASP A 110 -22.06 3.41 -7.16
CA ASP A 110 -22.56 4.14 -5.98
C ASP A 110 -22.17 5.64 -6.01
N GLY A 111 -21.19 6.07 -6.82
CA GLY A 111 -20.82 7.48 -7.02
C GLY A 111 -20.18 8.20 -5.83
N ARG A 112 -20.01 7.54 -4.68
CA ARG A 112 -19.48 8.11 -3.42
C ARG A 112 -17.96 8.36 -3.41
N GLY A 113 -17.26 7.96 -4.48
CA GLY A 113 -15.81 7.86 -4.52
C GLY A 113 -15.30 6.56 -3.90
N VAL A 114 -14.14 6.10 -4.36
CA VAL A 114 -13.60 4.78 -4.01
C VAL A 114 -12.11 4.88 -3.69
N ILE A 115 -11.69 4.20 -2.64
CA ILE A 115 -10.29 4.07 -2.22
C ILE A 115 -9.89 2.60 -2.32
N LEU A 116 -8.98 2.27 -3.23
CA LEU A 116 -8.29 0.98 -3.24
C LEU A 116 -7.03 1.10 -2.37
N ALA A 117 -6.97 0.34 -1.28
CA ALA A 117 -5.79 0.23 -0.42
C ALA A 117 -5.14 -1.14 -0.62
N LEU A 118 -3.83 -1.20 -0.80
CA LEU A 118 -3.12 -2.44 -1.14
C LEU A 118 -1.71 -2.55 -0.51
N PRO A 119 -1.18 -3.76 -0.29
CA PRO A 119 0.19 -3.95 0.15
C PRO A 119 1.20 -3.84 -1.01
N HIS A 120 2.50 -3.81 -0.70
CA HIS A 120 3.58 -3.91 -1.69
C HIS A 120 3.66 -5.35 -2.24
N MET A 121 2.72 -5.71 -3.12
CA MET A 121 2.46 -7.09 -3.52
C MET A 121 2.15 -7.21 -5.02
N GLY A 122 2.58 -8.31 -5.66
CA GLY A 122 2.25 -8.63 -7.05
C GLY A 122 2.77 -7.61 -8.08
N ASN A 123 1.87 -7.00 -8.86
CA ASN A 123 2.19 -5.92 -9.80
C ASN A 123 1.10 -4.83 -9.81
N TYR A 124 1.20 -3.89 -8.88
CA TYR A 124 0.25 -2.78 -8.77
C TYR A 124 0.29 -1.77 -9.92
N ASP A 125 1.43 -1.64 -10.64
CA ASP A 125 1.46 -0.82 -11.86
C ASP A 125 0.61 -1.44 -12.97
N LEU A 126 0.69 -2.76 -13.16
CA LEU A 126 -0.11 -3.51 -14.13
C LEU A 126 -1.60 -3.52 -13.73
N ALA A 127 -1.92 -3.71 -12.45
CA ALA A 127 -3.29 -3.59 -11.97
C ALA A 127 -3.86 -2.18 -12.23
N GLY A 128 -3.07 -1.12 -11.98
CA GLY A 128 -3.45 0.26 -12.30
C GLY A 128 -3.64 0.50 -13.81
N ALA A 129 -2.71 0.05 -14.66
CA ALA A 129 -2.83 0.14 -16.11
C ALA A 129 -4.04 -0.64 -16.65
N TRP A 130 -4.39 -1.76 -16.00
CA TRP A 130 -5.61 -2.50 -16.30
C TRP A 130 -6.86 -1.69 -15.93
N VAL A 131 -6.91 -1.03 -14.77
CA VAL A 131 -8.05 -0.15 -14.41
C VAL A 131 -8.26 0.94 -15.47
N THR A 132 -7.21 1.68 -15.85
CA THR A 132 -7.30 2.77 -16.84
C THR A 132 -7.59 2.30 -18.27
N THR A 133 -7.32 1.03 -18.59
CA THR A 133 -7.41 0.51 -19.98
C THR A 133 -8.54 -0.51 -20.21
N ARG A 134 -8.97 -1.25 -19.18
CA ARG A 134 -10.05 -2.26 -19.21
C ARG A 134 -11.36 -1.74 -18.65
N LEU A 135 -11.33 -0.97 -17.56
CA LEU A 135 -12.51 -0.28 -17.01
C LEU A 135 -12.66 1.13 -17.61
N GLY A 136 -11.55 1.75 -18.03
CA GLY A 136 -11.54 3.11 -18.57
C GLY A 136 -11.60 4.19 -17.49
N VAL A 137 -11.39 3.81 -16.23
CA VAL A 137 -11.50 4.70 -15.06
C VAL A 137 -10.14 5.36 -14.78
N PRO A 138 -10.02 6.69 -14.89
CA PRO A 138 -8.84 7.39 -14.40
C PRO A 138 -8.84 7.43 -12.86
N PHE A 139 -7.66 7.38 -12.25
CA PHE A 139 -7.53 7.44 -10.79
C PHE A 139 -6.34 8.28 -10.35
N THR A 140 -6.41 8.76 -9.11
CA THR A 140 -5.33 9.50 -8.45
C THR A 140 -4.57 8.61 -7.47
N THR A 141 -3.25 8.75 -7.42
CA THR A 141 -2.39 8.06 -6.45
C THR A 141 -1.33 9.01 -5.88
N VAL A 142 -0.53 8.54 -4.92
CA VAL A 142 0.60 9.28 -4.34
C VAL A 142 1.90 8.50 -4.53
N ALA A 143 2.98 9.20 -4.83
CA ALA A 143 4.32 8.64 -4.87
C ALA A 143 5.25 9.36 -3.88
N GLU A 144 6.09 8.61 -3.16
CA GLU A 144 7.19 9.19 -2.39
C GLU A 144 8.11 9.97 -3.35
N ARG A 145 8.57 11.16 -2.92
CA ARG A 145 9.46 12.00 -3.73
C ARG A 145 10.89 11.47 -3.67
N LEU A 146 11.14 10.45 -4.50
CA LEU A 146 12.43 9.75 -4.56
C LEU A 146 13.57 10.69 -4.95
N LYS A 147 14.75 10.45 -4.38
CA LYS A 147 16.01 11.09 -4.79
C LYS A 147 16.87 10.12 -5.60
N PRO A 148 17.56 10.56 -6.67
CA PRO A 148 17.55 11.92 -7.22
C PRO A 148 16.21 12.25 -7.90
N GLU A 149 15.89 13.54 -8.04
CA GLU A 149 14.62 14.01 -8.64
C GLU A 149 14.38 13.42 -10.05
N SER A 150 15.45 13.22 -10.84
CA SER A 150 15.40 12.57 -12.16
C SER A 150 14.85 11.14 -12.13
N LEU A 151 14.91 10.45 -10.98
CA LEU A 151 14.30 9.14 -10.77
C LEU A 151 12.80 9.28 -10.47
N TYR A 152 12.43 10.25 -9.63
CA TYR A 152 11.02 10.58 -9.36
C TYR A 152 10.28 10.99 -10.65
N ASP A 153 10.85 11.91 -11.44
CA ASP A 153 10.27 12.38 -12.70
C ASP A 153 10.00 11.23 -13.69
N ARG A 154 10.91 10.24 -13.75
CA ARG A 154 10.73 9.02 -14.56
C ARG A 154 9.58 8.15 -14.07
N PHE A 155 9.40 8.00 -12.75
CA PHE A 155 8.28 7.23 -12.19
C PHE A 155 6.92 7.93 -12.36
N VAL A 156 6.89 9.27 -12.30
CA VAL A 156 5.70 10.07 -12.61
C VAL A 156 5.33 9.92 -14.09
N ALA A 157 6.23 10.30 -15.00
CA ALA A 157 5.97 10.24 -16.44
C ALA A 157 5.63 8.82 -16.94
N TYR A 158 6.17 7.79 -16.29
CA TYR A 158 5.77 6.39 -16.50
C TYR A 158 4.30 6.15 -16.18
N ARG A 159 3.84 6.47 -14.97
CA ARG A 159 2.48 6.18 -14.51
C ARG A 159 1.44 7.10 -15.13
N GLU A 160 1.79 8.35 -15.42
CA GLU A 160 0.98 9.24 -16.26
C GLU A 160 0.83 8.68 -17.68
N GLY A 161 1.90 8.09 -18.24
CA GLY A 161 1.84 7.33 -19.50
C GLY A 161 0.96 6.07 -19.46
N LEU A 162 0.60 5.58 -18.27
CA LEU A 162 -0.39 4.51 -18.04
C LEU A 162 -1.80 5.06 -17.73
N GLY A 163 -1.99 6.38 -17.71
CA GLY A 163 -3.28 7.04 -17.45
C GLY A 163 -3.59 7.31 -15.97
N MET A 164 -2.59 7.29 -15.09
CA MET A 164 -2.73 7.59 -13.66
C MET A 164 -2.41 9.06 -13.37
N GLU A 165 -3.13 9.71 -12.45
CA GLU A 165 -2.68 11.00 -11.88
C GLU A 165 -1.78 10.71 -10.67
N VAL A 166 -0.50 11.11 -10.73
CA VAL A 166 0.46 10.86 -9.63
C VAL A 166 0.76 12.16 -8.88
N LEU A 167 0.36 12.21 -7.61
CA LEU A 167 0.69 13.33 -6.73
C LEU A 167 2.01 13.07 -5.99
N PRO A 168 2.88 14.07 -5.81
CA PRO A 168 4.00 13.97 -4.87
C PRO A 168 3.46 13.80 -3.44
N HIS A 169 4.10 12.94 -2.65
CA HIS A 169 3.82 12.83 -1.21
C HIS A 169 4.29 14.08 -0.47
N ALA A 170 3.43 15.10 -0.44
CA ALA A 170 3.68 16.42 0.15
C ALA A 170 2.69 16.71 1.31
N GLY A 171 2.44 15.69 2.14
CA GLY A 171 1.61 15.78 3.34
C GLY A 171 0.18 16.25 3.07
N GLY A 172 -0.26 17.27 3.83
CA GLY A 172 -1.63 17.79 3.78
C GLY A 172 -2.08 18.30 2.40
N THR A 173 -1.15 18.71 1.53
CA THR A 173 -1.50 19.19 0.18
C THR A 173 -2.07 18.06 -0.68
N ALA A 174 -1.38 16.91 -0.73
CA ALA A 174 -1.84 15.71 -1.43
C ALA A 174 -3.14 15.17 -0.84
N PHE A 175 -3.24 15.08 0.49
CA PHE A 175 -4.47 14.64 1.18
C PHE A 175 -5.68 15.54 0.82
N GLY A 176 -5.47 16.85 0.71
CA GLY A 176 -6.48 17.81 0.27
C GLY A 176 -6.91 17.63 -1.19
N VAL A 177 -6.00 17.23 -2.11
CA VAL A 177 -6.34 16.89 -3.49
C VAL A 177 -7.15 15.58 -3.55
N LEU A 178 -6.66 14.51 -2.91
CA LEU A 178 -7.36 13.22 -2.85
C LEU A 178 -8.78 13.37 -2.30
N SER A 179 -8.94 14.16 -1.22
CA SER A 179 -10.24 14.49 -0.63
C SER A 179 -11.22 15.16 -1.62
N ARG A 180 -10.72 15.95 -2.60
CA ARG A 180 -11.55 16.55 -3.66
C ARG A 180 -11.87 15.55 -4.76
N ARG A 181 -10.92 14.68 -5.14
CA ARG A 181 -11.13 13.61 -6.14
C ARG A 181 -12.22 12.64 -5.69
N LEU A 182 -12.15 12.18 -4.44
CA LEU A 182 -13.13 11.27 -3.83
C LEU A 182 -14.54 11.89 -3.76
N ARG A 183 -14.66 13.13 -3.28
CA ARG A 183 -15.97 13.85 -3.25
C ARG A 183 -16.55 14.18 -4.63
N ALA A 184 -15.79 13.99 -5.70
CA ALA A 184 -16.27 14.08 -7.08
C ALA A 184 -16.60 12.69 -7.69
N GLY A 185 -16.75 11.66 -6.86
CA GLY A 185 -16.99 10.28 -7.30
C GLY A 185 -15.76 9.54 -7.81
N GLY A 186 -14.57 10.14 -7.74
CA GLY A 186 -13.35 9.61 -8.31
C GLY A 186 -12.74 8.42 -7.57
N LEU A 187 -11.88 7.69 -8.28
CA LEU A 187 -11.10 6.57 -7.77
C LEU A 187 -9.73 7.05 -7.25
N VAL A 188 -9.31 6.54 -6.10
CA VAL A 188 -7.99 6.76 -5.50
C VAL A 188 -7.33 5.42 -5.17
N CYS A 189 -6.05 5.26 -5.50
CA CYS A 189 -5.29 4.03 -5.23
C CYS A 189 -4.08 4.34 -4.34
N LEU A 190 -3.91 3.62 -3.23
CA LEU A 190 -2.89 3.87 -2.21
C LEU A 190 -2.20 2.57 -1.79
N VAL A 191 -0.86 2.52 -1.90
CA VAL A 191 -0.08 1.45 -1.25
C VAL A 191 0.01 1.76 0.24
N ALA A 192 -0.34 0.80 1.08
CA ALA A 192 -0.88 1.07 2.42
C ALA A 192 -0.44 0.08 3.53
N ASP A 193 0.57 -0.75 3.31
CA ASP A 193 1.05 -1.75 4.28
C ASP A 193 2.23 -1.30 5.16
N ARG A 194 2.75 -0.08 4.98
CA ARG A 194 3.95 0.40 5.70
C ARG A 194 4.05 1.91 5.85
N ASP A 195 4.06 2.40 7.09
CA ASP A 195 4.41 3.77 7.45
C ASP A 195 5.06 3.79 8.85
N LEU A 196 6.38 3.87 8.91
CA LEU A 196 7.12 3.86 10.17
C LEU A 196 7.32 5.26 10.79
N SER A 197 6.64 6.28 10.26
CA SER A 197 6.74 7.64 10.77
C SER A 197 6.03 7.81 12.13
N ALA A 198 6.12 9.03 12.67
CA ALA A 198 5.32 9.45 13.83
C ALA A 198 3.80 9.52 13.53
N HIS A 199 3.37 9.40 12.27
CA HIS A 199 1.97 9.55 11.85
C HIS A 199 1.29 8.23 11.42
N GLY A 200 2.08 7.17 11.23
CA GLY A 200 1.62 5.81 10.99
C GLY A 200 0.85 5.26 12.19
N ILE A 201 -0.29 4.61 11.90
CA ILE A 201 -1.16 3.98 12.88
C ILE A 201 -0.57 2.61 13.21
N GLU A 202 -0.49 2.29 14.50
CA GLU A 202 -0.04 0.98 14.98
C GLU A 202 -1.15 -0.06 14.81
N VAL A 203 -0.78 -1.23 14.31
CA VAL A 203 -1.67 -2.37 14.03
C VAL A 203 -1.01 -3.67 14.48
N SER A 204 -1.82 -4.64 14.89
CA SER A 204 -1.39 -6.03 15.03
C SER A 204 -1.29 -6.64 13.63
N PHE A 205 -0.11 -7.17 13.28
CA PHE A 205 0.12 -7.74 11.95
C PHE A 205 0.97 -9.00 12.09
N PHE A 206 0.40 -10.16 11.78
CA PHE A 206 1.00 -11.48 12.07
C PHE A 206 1.43 -11.66 13.55
N GLY A 207 0.64 -11.10 14.48
CA GLY A 207 0.85 -11.25 15.93
C GLY A 207 1.88 -10.29 16.56
N GLU A 208 2.59 -9.50 15.76
CA GLU A 208 3.52 -8.46 16.23
C GLU A 208 3.06 -7.05 15.81
N ALA A 209 3.51 -6.03 16.55
CA ALA A 209 3.17 -4.64 16.26
C ALA A 209 3.93 -4.10 15.02
N ALA A 210 3.17 -3.61 14.05
CA ALA A 210 3.65 -2.91 12.86
C ALA A 210 2.95 -1.54 12.74
N LYS A 211 3.36 -0.71 11.78
CA LYS A 211 2.66 0.56 11.48
C LYS A 211 2.31 0.71 10.00
N MET A 212 1.07 1.14 9.76
CA MET A 212 0.49 1.38 8.43
C MET A 212 -0.01 2.82 8.30
N PRO A 213 0.02 3.42 7.09
CA PRO A 213 -0.42 4.78 6.89
C PRO A 213 -1.94 4.88 7.07
N GLY A 214 -2.39 5.64 8.07
CA GLY A 214 -3.82 5.91 8.30
C GLY A 214 -4.52 6.74 7.21
N GLY A 215 -3.84 7.02 6.09
CA GLY A 215 -4.34 7.82 4.97
C GLY A 215 -5.65 7.32 4.35
N PRO A 216 -5.76 6.04 3.92
CA PRO A 216 -6.98 5.49 3.32
C PRO A 216 -8.19 5.60 4.26
N ALA A 217 -8.01 5.19 5.52
CA ALA A 217 -9.06 5.23 6.53
C ALA A 217 -9.50 6.67 6.88
N ARG A 218 -8.54 7.61 7.05
CA ARG A 218 -8.85 9.03 7.29
C ARG A 218 -9.58 9.67 6.10
N LEU A 219 -9.22 9.30 4.86
CA LEU A 219 -9.93 9.75 3.67
C LEU A 219 -11.37 9.21 3.61
N ALA A 220 -11.59 7.92 3.88
CA ALA A 220 -12.93 7.32 3.93
C ALA A 220 -13.83 8.03 4.96
N VAL A 221 -13.36 8.14 6.22
CA VAL A 221 -14.06 8.81 7.32
C VAL A 221 -14.36 10.29 7.04
N GLN A 222 -13.54 10.98 6.24
CA GLN A 222 -13.72 12.40 5.91
C GLN A 222 -14.53 12.66 4.62
N THR A 223 -14.69 11.65 3.75
CA THR A 223 -15.34 11.84 2.43
C THR A 223 -16.62 11.02 2.22
N GLY A 224 -16.81 9.94 2.98
CA GLY A 224 -17.88 8.96 2.71
C GLY A 224 -17.54 7.97 1.59
N ALA A 225 -16.31 8.02 1.06
CA ALA A 225 -15.83 7.11 0.03
C ALA A 225 -15.67 5.67 0.55
N VAL A 226 -15.94 4.70 -0.34
CA VAL A 226 -15.84 3.27 -0.03
C VAL A 226 -14.37 2.86 0.02
N LEU A 227 -13.93 2.26 1.13
CA LEU A 227 -12.58 1.71 1.29
C LEU A 227 -12.57 0.22 0.98
N LEU A 228 -11.87 -0.18 -0.08
CA LEU A 228 -11.72 -1.57 -0.50
C LEU A 228 -10.25 -2.01 -0.31
N PRO A 229 -9.97 -3.07 0.46
CA PRO A 229 -8.67 -3.73 0.45
C PRO A 229 -8.47 -4.44 -0.90
N VAL A 230 -7.23 -4.47 -1.41
CA VAL A 230 -6.85 -5.22 -2.60
C VAL A 230 -5.54 -5.96 -2.35
N THR A 231 -5.48 -7.25 -2.69
CA THR A 231 -4.25 -8.04 -2.71
C THR A 231 -3.96 -8.55 -4.12
N LEU A 232 -2.69 -8.67 -4.50
CA LEU A 232 -2.23 -8.99 -5.87
C LEU A 232 -1.12 -10.03 -5.81
N TRP A 233 -1.18 -11.07 -6.64
CA TRP A 233 -0.20 -12.16 -6.62
C TRP A 233 0.10 -12.74 -8.00
N TYR A 234 1.07 -13.63 -8.09
CA TYR A 234 1.39 -14.37 -9.30
C TYR A 234 1.18 -15.87 -9.08
N ASP A 235 0.37 -16.50 -9.92
CA ASP A 235 0.25 -17.95 -9.96
C ASP A 235 1.12 -18.54 -11.09
N ARG A 236 0.73 -19.69 -11.66
CA ARG A 236 1.38 -20.31 -12.83
C ARG A 236 0.85 -19.79 -14.17
N SER A 237 -0.23 -19.02 -14.18
CA SER A 237 -0.80 -18.37 -15.37
C SER A 237 0.13 -17.27 -15.95
N PRO A 238 -0.09 -16.83 -17.19
CA PRO A 238 0.67 -15.73 -17.79
C PRO A 238 0.19 -14.33 -17.35
N VAL A 239 -0.87 -14.23 -16.54
CA VAL A 239 -1.48 -12.96 -16.12
C VAL A 239 -1.15 -12.64 -14.65
N LEU A 240 -1.45 -11.42 -14.23
CA LEU A 240 -1.52 -11.06 -12.81
C LEU A 240 -2.83 -11.60 -12.21
N GLN A 241 -2.80 -12.06 -10.97
CA GLN A 241 -3.99 -12.43 -10.19
C GLN A 241 -4.19 -11.41 -9.07
N GLY A 242 -5.40 -11.32 -8.54
CA GLY A 242 -5.69 -10.43 -7.41
C GLY A 242 -7.09 -10.62 -6.86
N ARG A 243 -7.35 -10.01 -5.70
CA ARG A 243 -8.66 -10.00 -5.04
C ARG A 243 -8.98 -8.57 -4.61
N VAL A 244 -10.10 -8.04 -5.08
CA VAL A 244 -10.77 -6.91 -4.42
C VAL A 244 -11.57 -7.52 -3.26
N HIS A 245 -11.26 -7.11 -2.03
CA HIS A 245 -11.95 -7.61 -0.84
C HIS A 245 -13.25 -6.84 -0.58
N PRO A 246 -14.15 -7.35 0.28
CA PRO A 246 -15.30 -6.59 0.75
C PRO A 246 -14.90 -5.24 1.37
N PRO A 247 -15.81 -4.25 1.39
CA PRO A 247 -15.50 -2.93 1.95
C PRO A 247 -15.18 -2.99 3.44
N VAL A 248 -14.22 -2.17 3.85
CA VAL A 248 -13.97 -1.86 5.27
C VAL A 248 -15.04 -0.88 5.71
N GLU A 249 -15.98 -1.35 6.54
CA GLU A 249 -17.05 -0.52 7.08
C GLU A 249 -16.53 0.57 8.01
N VAL A 250 -17.19 1.73 7.98
CA VAL A 250 -16.88 2.86 8.85
C VAL A 250 -17.60 2.64 10.19
N PRO A 251 -16.90 2.54 11.34
CA PRO A 251 -17.58 2.34 12.63
C PRO A 251 -18.56 3.47 12.93
N GLU A 252 -19.72 3.15 13.50
CA GLU A 252 -20.77 4.14 13.79
C GLU A 252 -20.33 5.15 14.87
N THR A 253 -19.68 4.65 15.93
CA THR A 253 -19.27 5.41 17.12
C THR A 253 -17.76 5.68 17.16
N GLY A 254 -17.31 6.52 18.09
CA GLY A 254 -15.91 6.94 18.24
C GLY A 254 -15.54 8.20 17.45
N THR A 255 -14.41 8.79 17.82
CA THR A 255 -13.82 9.96 17.17
C THR A 255 -13.18 9.60 15.81
N ARG A 256 -12.90 10.60 14.96
CA ARG A 256 -12.27 10.36 13.65
C ARG A 256 -10.93 9.58 13.73
N PRO A 257 -10.02 9.84 14.70
CA PRO A 257 -8.82 9.02 14.88
C PRO A 257 -9.12 7.56 15.25
N GLU A 258 -10.06 7.31 16.17
CA GLU A 258 -10.42 5.96 16.61
C GLU A 258 -11.06 5.14 15.47
N LYS A 259 -12.02 5.74 14.73
CA LYS A 259 -12.58 5.15 13.51
C LYS A 259 -11.49 4.81 12.51
N ALA A 260 -10.56 5.73 12.28
CA ALA A 260 -9.45 5.50 11.35
C ALA A 260 -8.49 4.39 11.83
N ALA A 261 -8.29 4.21 13.13
CA ALA A 261 -7.48 3.12 13.67
C ALA A 261 -8.14 1.75 13.45
N VAL A 262 -9.42 1.60 13.81
CA VAL A 262 -10.20 0.36 13.58
C VAL A 262 -10.20 -0.02 12.09
N MET A 263 -10.46 0.94 11.20
CA MET A 263 -10.43 0.69 9.75
C MET A 263 -9.03 0.36 9.21
N THR A 264 -7.95 0.84 9.85
CA THR A 264 -6.58 0.52 9.45
C THR A 264 -6.16 -0.87 9.94
N GLN A 265 -6.65 -1.33 11.10
CA GLN A 265 -6.52 -2.73 11.51
C GLN A 265 -7.26 -3.66 10.53
N ALA A 266 -8.49 -3.35 10.14
CA ALA A 266 -9.24 -4.14 9.16
C ALA A 266 -8.55 -4.23 7.79
N LEU A 267 -7.83 -3.17 7.36
CA LEU A 267 -6.93 -3.25 6.19
C LEU A 267 -5.76 -4.22 6.44
N ALA A 268 -5.11 -4.13 7.60
CA ALA A 268 -4.00 -5.01 7.98
C ALA A 268 -4.43 -6.49 8.00
N ASP A 269 -5.63 -6.79 8.50
CA ASP A 269 -6.20 -8.14 8.54
C ASP A 269 -6.47 -8.69 7.13
N ALA A 270 -7.07 -7.88 6.25
CA ALA A 270 -7.31 -8.24 4.85
C ALA A 270 -6.01 -8.43 4.05
N PHE A 271 -4.98 -7.61 4.32
CA PHE A 271 -3.65 -7.79 3.75
C PHE A 271 -3.00 -9.07 4.28
N ALA A 272 -3.15 -9.38 5.57
CA ALA A 272 -2.58 -10.57 6.19
C ALA A 272 -3.14 -11.86 5.57
N SER A 273 -4.44 -11.93 5.23
CA SER A 273 -5.01 -13.07 4.48
C SER A 273 -4.30 -13.29 3.16
N GLY A 274 -4.26 -12.28 2.27
CA GLY A 274 -3.64 -12.44 0.95
C GLY A 274 -2.12 -12.70 1.02
N ILE A 275 -1.44 -12.12 2.01
CA ILE A 275 -0.01 -12.33 2.25
C ILE A 275 0.26 -13.74 2.84
N ALA A 276 -0.64 -14.30 3.64
CA ALA A 276 -0.56 -15.69 4.10
C ALA A 276 -0.85 -16.71 2.97
N GLU A 277 -1.78 -16.40 2.07
CA GLU A 277 -2.11 -17.19 0.88
C GLU A 277 -0.96 -17.20 -0.15
N HIS A 278 -0.29 -16.05 -0.36
CA HIS A 278 0.74 -15.87 -1.39
C HIS A 278 2.01 -15.14 -0.88
N PRO A 279 2.72 -15.68 0.13
CA PRO A 279 3.77 -14.95 0.86
C PRO A 279 4.99 -14.59 0.01
N GLN A 280 5.31 -15.36 -1.02
CA GLN A 280 6.38 -15.00 -1.98
C GLN A 280 6.07 -13.73 -2.77
N ASP A 281 4.80 -13.34 -2.94
CA ASP A 281 4.44 -12.22 -3.78
C ASP A 281 4.36 -10.88 -3.04
N TRP A 282 4.66 -10.89 -1.74
CA TRP A 282 4.81 -9.69 -0.92
C TRP A 282 6.28 -9.24 -0.89
N HIS A 283 6.55 -8.04 -1.39
CA HIS A 283 7.90 -7.57 -1.74
C HIS A 283 8.58 -6.78 -0.61
N MET A 284 8.32 -7.18 0.64
CA MET A 284 8.82 -6.48 1.82
C MET A 284 10.29 -6.81 2.11
N LEU A 285 11.20 -6.17 1.36
CA LEU A 285 12.67 -6.23 1.56
C LEU A 285 13.17 -5.20 2.60
N GLN A 286 12.26 -4.45 3.23
CA GLN A 286 12.54 -3.44 4.25
C GLN A 286 12.11 -3.92 5.65
N ARG A 287 12.51 -3.20 6.70
CA ARG A 287 12.00 -3.44 8.06
C ARG A 287 10.54 -2.95 8.16
N LEU A 288 9.70 -3.69 8.85
CA LEU A 288 8.27 -3.39 9.02
C LEU A 288 7.83 -3.38 10.51
N TRP A 289 8.10 -4.45 11.24
CA TRP A 289 7.71 -4.57 12.64
C TRP A 289 8.55 -3.67 13.54
N LEU A 290 7.92 -3.13 14.58
CA LEU A 290 8.56 -2.16 15.49
C LEU A 290 9.71 -2.77 16.28
N ALA A 291 9.66 -4.08 16.56
CA ALA A 291 10.74 -4.85 17.17
C ALA A 291 12.06 -4.75 16.37
N ASP A 292 12.00 -4.70 15.03
CA ASP A 292 13.19 -4.65 14.17
C ASP A 292 13.83 -3.25 14.11
N LEU A 293 13.17 -2.24 14.69
CA LEU A 293 13.61 -0.84 14.72
C LEU A 293 14.41 -0.50 15.98
N ALA A 294 14.18 -1.24 17.07
CA ALA A 294 14.93 -1.06 18.31
C ALA A 294 16.44 -1.26 18.07
N PRO A 295 17.31 -0.43 18.65
CA PRO A 295 18.75 -0.68 18.59
C PRO A 295 19.06 -1.98 19.33
N THR A 296 19.62 -2.96 18.62
CA THR A 296 20.02 -4.25 19.21
C THR A 296 21.05 -3.97 20.30
N GLY A 297 20.69 -4.27 21.56
CA GLY A 297 21.40 -3.79 22.75
C GLY A 297 22.82 -4.33 22.89
N GLY A 298 23.79 -3.60 22.35
CA GLY A 298 25.21 -3.90 22.49
C GLY A 298 25.80 -3.44 23.83
N ASP A 299 26.48 -4.37 24.51
CA ASP A 299 27.34 -4.18 25.69
C ASP A 299 26.67 -3.99 27.07
N LEU A 300 25.65 -4.82 27.37
CA LEU A 300 25.42 -5.24 28.77
C LEU A 300 26.56 -6.16 29.22
N ARG A 301 27.65 -5.57 29.71
CA ARG A 301 28.75 -6.30 30.35
C ARG A 301 28.27 -6.98 31.64
N PRO A 302 28.47 -8.29 31.82
CA PRO A 302 28.07 -8.97 33.04
C PRO A 302 29.06 -8.71 34.19
N GLY A 303 28.54 -8.37 35.38
CA GLY A 303 29.27 -8.43 36.64
C GLY A 303 29.88 -7.11 37.13
N GLY A 304 29.19 -6.46 38.08
CA GLY A 304 29.72 -5.42 38.96
C GLY A 304 28.96 -5.46 40.28
N ASP A 305 29.63 -5.83 41.38
CA ASP A 305 29.00 -6.18 42.67
C ASP A 305 28.38 -4.95 43.38
N PRO A 306 27.13 -5.01 43.88
CA PRO A 306 26.44 -3.83 44.42
C PRO A 306 26.79 -3.57 45.90
N ARG A 307 27.99 -3.02 46.16
CA ARG A 307 28.37 -2.49 47.49
C ARG A 307 29.09 -1.14 47.40
N ALA A 308 28.34 -0.06 47.54
CA ALA A 308 28.86 1.29 47.70
C ALA A 308 28.16 2.01 48.87
N GLY A 309 28.93 2.36 49.91
CA GLY A 309 28.46 3.18 51.03
C GLY A 309 29.51 3.29 52.13
N GLY A 310 29.78 4.50 52.62
CA GLY A 310 30.52 4.70 53.88
C GLY A 310 31.92 5.35 53.86
N ASP A 311 32.13 6.38 53.05
CA ASP A 311 33.00 7.53 53.40
C ASP A 311 34.52 7.23 53.70
N PRO A 312 35.36 8.06 54.38
CA PRO A 312 36.45 8.73 53.67
C PRO A 312 37.92 8.48 54.14
N ARG A 313 38.86 8.87 53.25
CA ARG A 313 40.22 9.50 53.42
C ARG A 313 40.94 9.41 54.79
N PRO A 314 42.31 9.30 54.87
CA PRO A 314 43.26 9.99 53.96
C PRO A 314 44.66 9.32 53.70
N GLY A 315 45.51 9.99 52.89
CA GLY A 315 46.98 9.99 53.05
C GLY A 315 47.86 9.39 51.94
N GLY A 316 49.08 9.95 51.75
CA GLY A 316 50.15 9.46 50.85
C GLY A 316 49.96 9.79 49.35
N ALA A 317 50.79 10.51 48.58
CA ALA A 317 52.18 11.00 48.63
C ALA A 317 53.27 10.16 47.91
N ALA A 318 53.68 10.67 46.72
CA ALA A 318 55.00 10.56 46.06
C ALA A 318 55.58 9.19 45.59
N GLY A 319 56.49 9.27 44.59
CA GLY A 319 57.31 8.17 44.03
C GLY A 319 56.87 7.79 42.59
N THR A 320 57.53 8.10 41.46
CA THR A 320 58.94 8.06 40.95
C THR A 320 59.41 6.71 40.41
N ASP A 321 59.75 6.70 39.11
CA ASP A 321 60.68 5.79 38.38
C ASP A 321 60.34 4.27 38.32
N GLY A 322 60.86 3.46 37.38
CA GLY A 322 61.68 3.72 36.19
C GLY A 322 62.22 2.42 35.54
N GLY A 323 62.83 2.49 34.35
CA GLY A 323 63.38 1.34 33.57
C GLY A 323 62.40 0.81 32.49
N ALA A 324 62.72 0.78 31.19
CA ALA A 324 63.67 -0.10 30.48
C ALA A 324 63.27 -1.60 30.57
N GLY A 325 63.05 -2.38 29.49
CA GLY A 325 63.50 -2.31 28.08
C GLY A 325 64.52 -3.44 27.79
N PRO A 326 64.88 -3.82 26.54
CA PRO A 326 64.34 -3.41 25.22
C PRO A 326 64.09 -4.63 24.26
N GLU A 327 64.11 -4.38 22.94
CA GLU A 327 64.36 -5.34 21.82
C GLU A 327 63.22 -6.26 21.31
N VAL A 328 63.17 -6.71 20.03
CA VAL A 328 63.71 -6.26 18.71
C VAL A 328 62.83 -6.94 17.61
N GLY A 329 62.66 -6.35 16.42
CA GLY A 329 62.23 -7.11 15.22
C GLY A 329 61.16 -6.49 14.31
N SER A 330 61.62 -5.78 13.27
CA SER A 330 60.92 -5.49 12.00
C SER A 330 61.78 -6.07 10.85
N PRO A 331 61.35 -6.14 9.56
CA PRO A 331 60.15 -5.61 8.88
C PRO A 331 59.35 -6.76 8.18
N THR A 332 58.51 -6.64 7.14
CA THR A 332 58.28 -5.64 6.07
C THR A 332 56.87 -5.81 5.44
N GLU A 333 56.38 -4.77 4.76
CA GLU A 333 55.51 -4.68 3.55
C GLU A 333 54.70 -5.90 3.02
N ALA A 334 53.63 -5.74 2.22
CA ALA A 334 52.68 -4.65 1.94
C ALA A 334 51.57 -5.25 1.05
N GLY A 335 50.32 -4.72 1.06
CA GLY A 335 49.26 -5.36 0.26
C GLY A 335 47.87 -4.73 0.32
N SER A 336 47.70 -3.51 -0.20
CA SER A 336 46.36 -2.92 -0.36
C SER A 336 45.54 -3.68 -1.42
N ARG A 337 44.38 -4.22 -1.01
CA ARG A 337 43.21 -4.40 -1.89
C ARG A 337 41.92 -4.06 -1.14
N ALA A 338 41.38 -2.88 -1.43
CA ALA A 338 39.99 -2.57 -1.14
C ALA A 338 39.12 -3.07 -2.31
N ASP A 339 38.24 -4.05 -2.06
CA ASP A 339 37.29 -4.54 -3.05
C ASP A 339 35.89 -3.94 -2.83
N GLY A 340 35.42 -3.21 -3.84
CA GLY A 340 34.20 -2.41 -3.77
C GLY A 340 32.93 -3.25 -3.91
N GLY A 341 32.35 -3.68 -2.79
CA GLY A 341 31.03 -4.33 -2.74
C GLY A 341 29.88 -3.38 -3.11
N VAL A 342 29.68 -3.11 -4.40
CA VAL A 342 28.61 -2.22 -4.90
C VAL A 342 27.23 -2.90 -4.79
N GLY A 343 26.64 -2.81 -3.60
CA GLY A 343 25.23 -3.11 -3.37
C GLY A 343 24.35 -1.89 -3.71
N ALA A 344 23.61 -1.97 -4.83
CA ALA A 344 22.56 -1.02 -5.15
C ALA A 344 21.28 -1.30 -4.34
N ASP A 345 21.31 -0.97 -3.03
CA ASP A 345 20.10 -0.92 -2.19
C ASP A 345 19.23 0.25 -2.66
N ALA A 346 18.28 -0.04 -3.57
CA ALA A 346 17.35 0.92 -4.16
C ALA A 346 15.88 0.65 -3.78
N GLY A 347 15.65 -0.04 -2.66
CA GLY A 347 14.37 0.07 -1.94
C GLY A 347 14.36 1.39 -1.18
N ALA A 348 13.87 2.46 -1.82
CA ALA A 348 13.88 3.81 -1.28
C ALA A 348 13.20 3.91 0.10
N GLY A 349 13.79 4.73 0.96
CA GLY A 349 13.49 4.76 2.40
C GLY A 349 14.69 5.33 3.13
N VAL A 350 14.81 6.66 3.09
CA VAL A 350 15.83 7.42 3.81
C VAL A 350 15.16 8.34 4.83
N ASP A 351 15.42 8.11 6.11
CA ASP A 351 14.84 8.88 7.20
C ASP A 351 15.23 10.37 7.12
N ALA A 352 14.24 11.24 7.17
CA ALA A 352 14.41 12.69 7.20
C ALA A 352 13.36 13.34 8.13
N GLY A 353 13.44 13.04 9.43
CA GLY A 353 12.58 13.64 10.45
C GLY A 353 12.93 15.11 10.72
N THR A 354 12.40 16.04 9.93
CA THR A 354 12.49 17.48 10.20
C THR A 354 11.45 17.89 11.25
N ARG A 355 11.92 18.37 12.40
CA ARG A 355 11.05 19.04 13.39
C ARG A 355 10.49 20.34 12.82
N SER A 356 9.33 20.75 13.30
CA SER A 356 8.76 22.08 13.06
C SER A 356 7.94 22.45 14.28
N ASP A 357 8.51 23.25 15.15
CA ASP A 357 7.86 23.71 16.37
C ASP A 357 6.76 24.73 16.02
N ALA A 358 5.51 24.39 16.33
CA ALA A 358 4.36 25.29 16.20
C ALA A 358 3.90 25.68 17.61
N GLY A 359 4.27 26.88 18.05
CA GLY A 359 3.95 27.38 19.38
C GLY A 359 2.46 27.67 19.57
N SER A 360 1.97 27.49 20.79
CA SER A 360 0.60 27.81 21.19
C SER A 360 0.30 29.30 21.07
N LEU A 361 -0.85 29.64 20.49
CA LEU A 361 -1.58 30.88 20.76
C LEU A 361 -3.06 30.53 20.91
N SER A 362 -3.74 31.19 21.85
CA SER A 362 -5.14 30.98 22.19
C SER A 362 -5.95 32.29 22.06
N ASP A 363 -7.28 32.13 22.05
CA ASP A 363 -8.30 33.14 22.35
C ASP A 363 -8.44 34.35 21.42
N GLY A 364 -9.69 34.70 21.06
CA GLY A 364 -9.96 35.86 20.20
C GLY A 364 -11.32 35.91 19.47
N ASP A 365 -12.40 35.44 20.09
CA ASP A 365 -13.76 35.75 19.61
C ASP A 365 -14.09 37.21 20.00
N PRO A 366 -14.74 38.00 19.12
CA PRO A 366 -16.07 38.44 19.52
C PRO A 366 -17.10 38.64 18.38
N ARG A 367 -18.37 38.60 18.79
CA ARG A 367 -19.58 39.15 18.14
C ARG A 367 -19.54 40.69 18.18
N SER A 368 -20.44 41.55 17.67
CA SER A 368 -21.83 41.52 17.15
C SER A 368 -22.17 42.96 16.69
N ASP A 369 -23.17 43.33 15.87
CA ASP A 369 -24.05 42.70 14.87
C ASP A 369 -24.89 43.83 14.19
N GLY A 370 -25.50 43.61 13.01
CA GLY A 370 -26.73 44.34 12.61
C GLY A 370 -26.82 45.01 11.22
N GLY A 371 -28.06 45.12 10.72
CA GLY A 371 -28.50 45.89 9.52
C GLY A 371 -28.64 45.05 8.23
N SER A 372 -29.78 44.86 7.52
CA SER A 372 -30.98 45.68 7.17
C SER A 372 -30.71 46.81 6.15
N SER A 373 -31.47 47.01 5.06
CA SER A 373 -32.68 46.30 4.54
C SER A 373 -33.08 46.78 3.12
N SER A 374 -33.77 45.89 2.38
CA SER A 374 -34.87 46.07 1.39
C SER A 374 -34.85 47.05 0.19
N ASP A 375 -35.68 46.67 -0.80
CA ASP A 375 -36.40 47.46 -1.83
C ASP A 375 -35.70 48.00 -3.11
N GLY A 376 -36.42 47.95 -4.25
CA GLY A 376 -36.06 48.69 -5.48
C GLY A 376 -36.35 48.05 -6.85
N GLY A 377 -37.61 47.82 -7.24
CA GLY A 377 -38.04 47.74 -8.65
C GLY A 377 -38.95 48.94 -9.01
N PRO A 378 -39.68 48.98 -10.14
CA PRO A 378 -39.75 48.05 -11.30
C PRO A 378 -39.82 48.79 -12.69
N ARG A 379 -40.36 48.14 -13.75
CA ARG A 379 -40.81 48.70 -15.07
C ARG A 379 -39.70 49.08 -16.08
N SER A 380 -39.91 49.30 -17.40
CA SER A 380 -40.81 48.81 -18.47
C SER A 380 -40.38 49.52 -19.80
N ASP A 381 -40.75 49.22 -21.06
CA ASP A 381 -41.59 48.20 -21.74
C ASP A 381 -41.21 48.14 -23.26
N GLY A 382 -41.93 47.37 -24.10
CA GLY A 382 -42.10 47.68 -25.54
C GLY A 382 -41.64 46.67 -26.61
N GLY A 383 -42.58 46.14 -27.41
CA GLY A 383 -42.37 45.60 -28.78
C GLY A 383 -42.89 46.57 -29.85
N PRO A 384 -43.40 46.15 -31.04
CA PRO A 384 -43.57 44.76 -31.57
C PRO A 384 -43.37 44.60 -33.11
N ARG A 385 -43.81 43.44 -33.69
CA ARG A 385 -44.17 43.16 -35.12
C ARG A 385 -43.03 42.99 -36.17
N SER A 386 -43.17 42.23 -37.27
CA SER A 386 -44.16 41.19 -37.69
C SER A 386 -43.80 40.46 -39.02
N GLY A 387 -44.25 39.20 -39.18
CA GLY A 387 -44.43 38.48 -40.47
C GLY A 387 -43.30 37.53 -40.89
N GLY A 388 -43.53 36.38 -41.55
CA GLY A 388 -44.79 35.70 -41.94
C GLY A 388 -44.53 34.28 -42.49
N GLY A 389 -45.54 33.39 -42.50
CA GLY A 389 -45.49 32.01 -43.06
C GLY A 389 -46.21 31.89 -44.41
N PRO A 390 -46.85 30.74 -44.78
CA PRO A 390 -46.97 29.41 -44.12
C PRO A 390 -45.90 28.42 -44.70
N SER A 391 -46.00 27.08 -44.83
CA SER A 391 -46.96 25.98 -44.54
C SER A 391 -46.14 24.65 -44.34
N THR A 392 -46.63 23.40 -44.21
CA THR A 392 -47.95 22.72 -44.26
C THR A 392 -47.95 21.48 -43.32
N GLY A 393 -49.03 20.69 -43.27
CA GLY A 393 -49.09 19.32 -42.67
C GLY A 393 -49.68 18.29 -43.66
N PRO A 394 -50.26 17.13 -43.23
CA PRO A 394 -50.65 16.75 -41.85
C PRO A 394 -50.32 15.27 -41.44
N GLY A 395 -50.79 14.86 -40.24
CA GLY A 395 -50.76 13.47 -39.71
C GLY A 395 -49.93 13.33 -38.41
N ALA A 396 -50.43 13.36 -37.17
CA ALA A 396 -51.76 13.14 -36.55
C ALA A 396 -52.04 11.70 -36.06
N ASP A 397 -51.64 11.41 -34.81
CA ASP A 397 -52.36 10.70 -33.71
C ASP A 397 -51.35 10.27 -32.62
N SER A 398 -51.69 9.86 -31.40
CA SER A 398 -52.70 10.25 -30.39
C SER A 398 -52.46 9.35 -29.16
N GLY A 399 -52.49 9.87 -27.93
CA GLY A 399 -52.51 9.05 -26.69
C GLY A 399 -53.94 8.67 -26.27
N PRO A 400 -54.20 8.25 -25.01
CA PRO A 400 -53.31 8.07 -23.86
C PRO A 400 -53.58 6.72 -23.14
N GLY A 401 -53.36 6.63 -21.81
CA GLY A 401 -54.12 5.72 -20.93
C GLY A 401 -53.26 4.85 -20.01
N ALA A 402 -53.72 4.66 -18.77
CA ALA A 402 -52.97 4.00 -17.69
C ALA A 402 -53.72 2.80 -17.08
N ASP A 403 -53.04 2.17 -16.12
CA ASP A 403 -53.58 1.64 -14.86
C ASP A 403 -53.99 0.15 -14.74
N SER A 404 -54.12 -0.27 -13.47
CA SER A 404 -54.68 -1.53 -12.94
C SER A 404 -53.79 -2.79 -12.92
N GLY A 405 -53.60 -3.33 -11.71
CA GLY A 405 -53.24 -4.74 -11.44
C GLY A 405 -54.39 -5.47 -10.73
N PRO A 406 -54.25 -6.79 -10.49
CA PRO A 406 -54.40 -7.32 -9.12
C PRO A 406 -53.37 -8.43 -8.80
N GLY A 407 -53.22 -8.97 -7.58
CA GLY A 407 -53.84 -8.58 -6.31
C GLY A 407 -54.32 -9.78 -5.46
N ALA A 408 -53.50 -10.24 -4.49
CA ALA A 408 -53.80 -11.23 -3.44
C ALA A 408 -54.15 -12.68 -3.93
N ASP A 409 -54.20 -13.76 -3.12
CA ASP A 409 -54.15 -13.91 -1.65
C ASP A 409 -53.75 -15.37 -1.23
N SER A 410 -53.67 -15.64 0.09
CA SER A 410 -53.85 -16.93 0.79
C SER A 410 -52.75 -18.02 0.79
N GLY A 411 -52.41 -18.48 2.01
CA GLY A 411 -51.98 -19.86 2.33
C GLY A 411 -53.19 -20.76 2.71
N PRO A 412 -53.05 -21.95 3.35
CA PRO A 412 -52.01 -22.35 4.30
C PRO A 412 -51.43 -23.79 4.02
N GLY A 413 -51.10 -24.57 5.07
CA GLY A 413 -50.61 -25.96 4.99
C GLY A 413 -51.64 -27.01 4.52
N THR A 414 -51.41 -28.33 4.62
CA THR A 414 -50.72 -29.05 5.72
C THR A 414 -50.05 -30.38 5.32
N ASP A 415 -48.99 -30.74 6.06
CA ASP A 415 -48.73 -32.03 6.75
C ASP A 415 -49.08 -33.38 6.08
N SER A 416 -48.07 -34.28 6.03
CA SER A 416 -48.21 -35.71 6.42
C SER A 416 -46.85 -36.43 6.43
N GLY A 417 -46.39 -36.83 7.62
CA GLY A 417 -45.56 -38.03 7.82
C GLY A 417 -46.44 -39.31 7.86
N PRO A 418 -46.11 -40.37 8.63
CA PRO A 418 -44.97 -40.57 9.54
C PRO A 418 -44.29 -41.97 9.40
N GLY A 419 -43.53 -42.42 10.41
CA GLY A 419 -43.05 -43.82 10.55
C GLY A 419 -41.53 -44.00 10.43
N SER A 420 -40.68 -43.49 11.34
CA SER A 420 -40.49 -43.91 12.74
C SER A 420 -40.29 -45.42 12.98
N ARG A 421 -39.06 -45.81 13.36
CA ARG A 421 -38.75 -46.78 14.44
C ARG A 421 -37.28 -46.71 14.85
N SER A 422 -37.06 -46.85 16.15
CA SER A 422 -35.76 -46.96 16.83
C SER A 422 -35.53 -48.41 17.28
N ASP A 423 -34.26 -48.77 17.52
CA ASP A 423 -33.70 -49.63 18.59
C ASP A 423 -32.18 -49.79 18.28
N VAL A 424 -31.16 -49.60 19.15
CA VAL A 424 -30.90 -49.83 20.59
C VAL A 424 -30.03 -51.09 20.85
N GLY A 425 -28.73 -50.98 20.53
CA GLY A 425 -27.58 -51.69 21.15
C GLY A 425 -27.53 -53.23 21.12
N PRO A 426 -26.59 -53.85 21.86
CA PRO A 426 -25.33 -53.34 22.44
C PRO A 426 -24.08 -53.94 21.74
N GLY A 427 -22.87 -53.78 22.30
CA GLY A 427 -21.60 -54.35 21.77
C GLY A 427 -20.79 -55.14 22.81
N THR A 428 -19.61 -55.64 22.40
CA THR A 428 -18.65 -56.35 23.28
C THR A 428 -17.20 -56.23 22.78
N GLU A 429 -16.26 -56.82 23.54
CA GLU A 429 -14.83 -56.49 23.57
C GLU A 429 -13.91 -57.25 22.57
N ALA A 430 -12.60 -57.06 22.76
CA ALA A 430 -11.47 -57.51 21.95
C ALA A 430 -11.20 -59.04 21.95
N PRO A 431 -10.13 -59.49 21.27
CA PRO A 431 -8.86 -59.70 22.01
C PRO A 431 -7.67 -58.86 21.53
#